data_AF-A0A5J4TLK0-F1
#
_entry.id   AF-A0A5J4TLK0-F1
#
_cell.length_a   1.000
_cell.length_b   1.000
_cell.length_c   1.000
_cell.angle_alpha   90.00
_cell.angle_beta   90.00
_cell.angle_gamma   90.00
#
_symmetry.space_group_name_H-M   'P 1'
#
loop_
_entity.id
_entity.type
_entity.pdbx_description
1 polymer ?
#
loop_
_entity_poly.entity_id
_entity_poly.type
_entity_poly.pdbx_seq_one_letter_code
_entity_poly.pdbx_strand_id
1 'polypeptide(L)'
;MIINDEFKAFTKLVLLLATLSFGAEIRGKLYFDAGKIDKDGVVTIDVSKYQNETEIVNIKDIDDYKALSKEEVDTFNLVATDKSAFDSLKTTKPPTLAEEIACPGVTVSYADGIYGMMGFTTKAVENVDLKPSITWFFKNSPSKIEFTNMDNATEAEKKEYVNISLTQTCVGEANIWSSYALARGGVADAGCYSNDKVPVDNKCNVDGGSSKTYLKGYRVGLYYDADVATMKKLVSRFGAVGTYKLGIIIGWEKKDD
;
A
#
# COMPACT_ATOMS: atom_id res chain seq x y z
N MET A 1 1.36 25.11 -22.87
CA MET A 1 1.39 23.95 -21.96
C MET A 1 0.10 23.19 -22.16
N ILE A 2 0.13 22.18 -23.04
CA ILE A 2 -1.04 21.36 -23.36
C ILE A 2 -1.14 20.33 -22.24
N ILE A 3 -2.06 20.55 -21.30
CA ILE A 3 -2.41 19.54 -20.31
C ILE A 3 -3.21 18.48 -21.08
N ASN A 4 -2.59 17.32 -21.31
CA ASN A 4 -3.20 16.19 -22.01
C ASN A 4 -4.52 15.80 -21.31
N ASP A 5 -5.58 15.47 -22.06
CA ASP A 5 -6.89 15.18 -21.47
C ASP A 5 -6.86 13.93 -20.57
N GLU A 6 -5.92 13.01 -20.79
CA GLU A 6 -5.60 11.90 -19.89
C GLU A 6 -5.13 12.38 -18.50
N PHE A 7 -4.36 13.47 -18.44
CA PHE A 7 -3.88 14.03 -17.17
C PHE A 7 -5.01 14.71 -16.39
N LYS A 8 -6.02 15.26 -17.06
CA LYS A 8 -7.22 15.82 -16.41
C LYS A 8 -8.15 14.71 -15.89
N ALA A 9 -8.31 13.62 -16.63
CA ALA A 9 -9.05 12.44 -16.15
C ALA A 9 -8.35 11.80 -14.94
N PHE A 10 -7.02 11.70 -14.99
CA PHE A 10 -6.19 11.21 -13.88
C PHE A 10 -6.29 12.10 -12.63
N THR A 11 -6.19 13.43 -12.80
CA THR A 11 -6.31 14.39 -11.69
C THR A 11 -7.70 14.34 -11.07
N LYS A 12 -8.75 14.13 -11.87
CA LYS A 12 -10.14 13.98 -11.38
C LYS A 12 -10.38 12.66 -10.66
N LEU A 13 -9.81 11.54 -11.09
CA LEU A 13 -9.90 10.26 -10.36
C LEU A 13 -9.18 10.34 -9.01
N VAL A 14 -8.01 10.97 -8.96
CA VAL A 14 -7.29 11.26 -7.71
C VAL A 14 -8.08 12.24 -6.82
N LEU A 15 -8.77 13.22 -7.41
CA LEU A 15 -9.68 14.11 -6.69
C LEU A 15 -10.97 13.42 -6.24
N LEU A 16 -11.49 12.43 -6.98
CA LEU A 16 -12.65 11.62 -6.59
C LEU A 16 -12.34 10.74 -5.36
N LEU A 17 -11.12 10.22 -5.28
CA LEU A 17 -10.63 9.55 -4.07
C LEU A 17 -10.42 10.54 -2.91
N ALA A 18 -10.21 11.83 -3.18
CA ALA A 18 -10.02 12.89 -2.18
C ALA A 18 -11.31 13.62 -1.75
N THR A 19 -12.39 13.58 -2.55
CA THR A 19 -13.70 14.19 -2.22
C THR A 19 -14.48 13.40 -1.15
N LEU A 20 -13.95 12.26 -0.71
CA LEU A 20 -14.38 11.54 0.52
C LEU A 20 -14.19 12.34 1.82
N SER A 21 -13.60 13.53 1.76
CA SER A 21 -13.37 14.42 2.92
C SER A 21 -14.62 15.07 3.54
N PHE A 22 -15.84 14.74 3.09
CA PHE A 22 -17.09 15.31 3.66
C PHE A 22 -18.17 14.29 4.06
N GLY A 23 -17.97 12.99 3.81
CA GLY A 23 -18.79 11.93 4.42
C GLY A 23 -18.10 11.49 5.71
N ALA A 24 -18.77 11.67 6.86
CA ALA A 24 -18.19 11.50 8.19
C ALA A 24 -17.15 10.37 8.28
N GLU A 25 -15.87 10.73 8.38
CA GLU A 25 -14.78 9.83 8.68
C GLU A 25 -15.09 9.11 10.01
N ILE A 26 -15.22 7.78 9.98
CA ILE A 26 -15.67 7.00 11.12
C ILE A 26 -14.46 6.36 11.80
N ARG A 27 -14.21 6.78 13.04
CA ARG A 27 -13.22 6.13 13.90
C ARG A 27 -13.50 4.63 14.01
N GLY A 28 -12.43 3.82 13.97
CA GLY A 28 -12.55 2.37 14.08
C GLY A 28 -12.77 1.64 12.75
N LYS A 29 -12.83 2.37 11.62
CA LYS A 29 -13.02 1.80 10.29
C LYS A 29 -11.74 1.84 9.45
N LEU A 30 -11.67 0.91 8.50
CA LEU A 30 -10.70 0.88 7.41
C LEU A 30 -11.41 1.07 6.08
N TYR A 31 -10.80 1.88 5.22
CA TYR A 31 -11.30 2.22 3.90
C TYR A 31 -10.34 1.65 2.86
N PHE A 32 -10.86 0.85 1.93
CA PHE A 32 -10.08 0.22 0.87
C PHE A 32 -10.62 0.60 -0.49
N ASP A 33 -9.74 0.75 -1.47
CA ASP A 33 -10.15 0.89 -2.87
C ASP A 33 -11.04 -0.27 -3.32
N ALA A 34 -11.99 0.05 -4.20
CA ALA A 34 -12.89 -0.90 -4.82
C ALA A 34 -12.21 -1.94 -5.72
N GLY A 35 -13.01 -2.85 -6.28
CA GLY A 35 -12.54 -3.72 -7.35
C GLY A 35 -11.53 -4.79 -6.92
N LYS A 36 -11.09 -5.58 -7.89
CA LYS A 36 -10.14 -6.69 -7.68
C LYS A 36 -9.15 -6.72 -8.84
N ILE A 37 -7.87 -6.90 -8.51
CA ILE A 37 -6.82 -7.13 -9.48
C ILE A 37 -6.77 -8.63 -9.82
N ASP A 38 -6.68 -8.94 -11.11
CA ASP A 38 -6.48 -10.30 -11.59
C ASP A 38 -5.00 -10.66 -11.77
N LYS A 39 -4.74 -11.87 -12.28
CA LYS A 39 -3.37 -12.36 -12.54
C LYS A 39 -2.64 -11.58 -13.64
N ASP A 40 -3.39 -11.01 -14.59
CA ASP A 40 -2.88 -10.32 -15.76
C ASP A 40 -2.61 -8.82 -15.45
N GLY A 41 -3.06 -8.35 -14.30
CA GLY A 41 -2.85 -7.00 -13.80
C GLY A 41 -4.01 -6.05 -14.08
N VAL A 42 -5.17 -6.58 -14.46
CA VAL A 42 -6.36 -5.78 -14.71
C VAL A 42 -7.13 -5.66 -13.40
N VAL A 43 -7.41 -4.41 -12.99
CA VAL A 43 -8.34 -4.11 -11.90
C VAL A 43 -9.72 -3.91 -12.51
N THR A 44 -10.67 -4.75 -12.13
CA THR A 44 -12.08 -4.58 -12.54
C THR A 44 -12.89 -3.94 -11.42
N ILE A 45 -13.53 -2.82 -11.72
CA ILE A 45 -14.45 -2.08 -10.86
C ILE A 45 -15.85 -2.21 -11.45
N ASP A 46 -16.70 -2.96 -10.74
CA ASP A 46 -18.10 -3.16 -11.10
C ASP A 46 -18.94 -2.00 -10.58
N VAL A 47 -19.26 -1.05 -11.46
CA VAL A 47 -19.93 0.22 -11.10
C VAL A 47 -21.33 -0.03 -10.55
N SER A 48 -22.01 -1.10 -11.00
CA SER A 48 -23.35 -1.45 -10.53
C SER A 48 -23.45 -1.76 -9.02
N LYS A 49 -22.31 -1.99 -8.36
CA LYS A 49 -22.24 -2.29 -6.92
C LYS A 49 -22.19 -1.06 -6.02
N TYR A 50 -22.12 0.15 -6.59
CA TYR A 50 -22.00 1.40 -5.85
C TYR A 50 -23.17 2.31 -6.23
N GLN A 51 -23.77 3.02 -5.26
CA GLN A 51 -24.92 3.87 -5.55
C GLN A 51 -24.52 5.18 -6.24
N ASN A 52 -23.27 5.59 -6.10
CA ASN A 52 -22.69 6.76 -6.73
C ASN A 52 -21.15 6.66 -6.69
N GLU A 53 -20.49 7.60 -7.37
CA GLU A 53 -19.03 7.69 -7.45
C GLU A 53 -18.30 7.84 -6.10
N THR A 54 -18.99 8.39 -5.09
CA THR A 54 -18.43 8.58 -3.74
C THR A 54 -18.43 7.30 -2.89
N GLU A 55 -19.06 6.21 -3.35
CA GLU A 55 -19.15 4.93 -2.63
C GLU A 55 -18.16 3.87 -3.09
N ILE A 56 -17.18 4.20 -3.96
CA ILE A 56 -16.18 3.25 -4.51
C ILE A 56 -15.09 2.92 -3.46
N VAL A 57 -15.50 2.70 -2.22
CA VAL A 57 -14.67 2.31 -1.09
C VAL A 57 -15.32 1.17 -0.32
N ASN A 58 -14.54 0.12 -0.05
CA ASN A 58 -14.95 -0.95 0.84
C ASN A 58 -14.61 -0.54 2.27
N ILE A 59 -15.63 -0.45 3.13
CA ILE A 59 -15.45 -0.12 4.55
C ILE A 59 -15.48 -1.40 5.37
N LYS A 60 -14.52 -1.55 6.28
CA LYS A 60 -14.42 -2.67 7.24
C LYS A 60 -14.19 -2.17 8.64
N ASP A 61 -14.65 -2.93 9.63
CA ASP A 61 -14.30 -2.68 11.03
C ASP A 61 -12.88 -3.15 11.29
N ILE A 62 -12.09 -2.36 12.04
CA ILE A 62 -10.76 -2.78 12.49
C ILE A 62 -10.87 -4.09 13.29
N ASP A 63 -11.94 -4.23 14.07
CA ASP A 63 -12.18 -5.39 14.94
C ASP A 63 -12.56 -6.67 14.16
N ASP A 64 -12.83 -6.59 12.85
CA ASP A 64 -13.03 -7.76 11.99
C ASP A 64 -11.72 -8.55 11.75
N TYR A 65 -10.56 -7.94 12.02
CA TYR A 65 -9.25 -8.51 11.74
C TYR A 65 -8.62 -9.09 13.01
N LYS A 66 -8.05 -10.29 12.94
CA LYS A 66 -7.42 -10.91 14.11
C LYS A 66 -6.19 -10.13 14.60
N ALA A 67 -6.06 -9.95 15.91
CA ALA A 67 -4.88 -9.35 16.51
C ALA A 67 -3.65 -10.29 16.46
N LEU A 68 -2.48 -9.70 16.19
CA LEU A 68 -1.16 -10.33 16.23
C LEU A 68 -0.61 -10.34 17.66
N SER A 69 -0.99 -9.35 18.47
CA SER A 69 -0.63 -9.21 19.87
C SER A 69 -1.83 -8.77 20.74
N LYS A 70 -1.61 -8.64 22.04
CA LYS A 70 -2.60 -8.05 22.95
C LYS A 70 -2.71 -6.54 22.68
N GLU A 71 -3.93 -6.00 22.66
CA GLU A 71 -4.22 -4.62 22.25
C GLU A 71 -4.03 -3.59 23.37
N GLU A 72 -4.12 -4.02 24.63
CA GLU A 72 -4.11 -3.14 25.82
C GLU A 72 -2.79 -3.17 26.60
N VAL A 73 -1.70 -3.64 26.00
CA VAL A 73 -0.40 -3.59 26.66
C VAL A 73 0.13 -2.17 26.69
N ASP A 74 0.68 -1.77 27.84
CA ASP A 74 1.35 -0.49 28.03
C ASP A 74 2.60 -0.38 27.15
N THR A 75 3.25 -1.51 26.86
CA THR A 75 4.42 -1.58 25.98
C THR A 75 4.36 -2.81 25.08
N PHE A 76 4.50 -2.62 23.77
CA PHE A 76 4.67 -3.69 22.79
C PHE A 76 5.38 -3.19 21.54
N ASN A 77 6.19 -4.04 20.93
CA ASN A 77 6.79 -3.80 19.62
C ASN A 77 6.77 -5.12 18.85
N LEU A 78 6.17 -5.12 17.66
CA LEU A 78 6.00 -6.33 16.85
C LEU A 78 7.21 -6.62 15.95
N VAL A 79 8.13 -5.67 15.86
CA VAL A 79 9.18 -5.64 14.84
C VAL A 79 10.54 -5.93 15.44
N ALA A 80 10.80 -5.45 16.66
CA ALA A 80 12.06 -5.64 17.37
C ALA A 80 11.89 -5.60 18.90
N THR A 81 12.78 -6.29 19.63
CA THR A 81 12.79 -6.33 21.10
C THR A 81 13.36 -5.07 21.75
N ASP A 82 14.27 -4.39 21.04
CA ASP A 82 14.99 -3.22 21.52
C ASP A 82 15.49 -2.39 20.34
N LYS A 83 16.09 -1.23 20.64
CA LYS A 83 16.62 -0.30 19.64
C LYS A 83 17.75 -0.90 18.80
N SER A 84 18.62 -1.72 19.38
CA SER A 84 19.74 -2.32 18.64
C SER A 84 19.24 -3.37 17.66
N ALA A 85 18.27 -4.19 18.08
CA ALA A 85 17.60 -5.14 17.21
C ALA A 85 16.88 -4.40 16.08
N PHE A 86 16.19 -3.29 16.39
CA PHE A 86 15.54 -2.47 15.37
C PHE A 86 16.53 -1.91 14.35
N ASP A 87 17.62 -1.27 14.80
CA ASP A 87 18.64 -0.67 13.93
C ASP A 87 19.40 -1.68 13.07
N SER A 88 19.34 -2.96 13.43
CA SER A 88 19.93 -4.05 12.66
C SER A 88 19.06 -4.52 11.49
N LEU A 89 17.75 -4.22 11.50
CA LEU A 89 16.82 -4.68 10.47
C LEU A 89 17.18 -4.10 9.11
N LYS A 90 17.09 -4.92 8.07
CA LYS A 90 17.35 -4.52 6.68
C LYS A 90 16.43 -3.39 6.22
N THR A 91 15.18 -3.38 6.69
CA THR A 91 14.20 -2.33 6.37
C THR A 91 14.58 -0.95 6.95
N THR A 92 15.40 -0.87 8.01
CA THR A 92 15.85 0.44 8.53
C THR A 92 16.91 1.12 7.66
N LYS A 93 17.49 0.38 6.71
CA LYS A 93 18.49 0.93 5.80
C LYS A 93 17.78 1.61 4.61
N PRO A 94 18.07 2.89 4.35
CA PRO A 94 17.48 3.58 3.21
C PRO A 94 17.97 2.95 1.89
N PRO A 95 17.27 3.22 0.77
CA PRO A 95 17.80 2.96 -0.56
C PRO A 95 19.21 3.54 -0.74
N THR A 96 20.04 2.85 -1.51
CA THR A 96 21.38 3.34 -1.87
C THR A 96 21.29 4.35 -3.00
N LEU A 97 22.21 5.32 -3.07
CA LEU A 97 22.24 6.33 -4.14
C LEU A 97 22.18 5.71 -5.56
N ALA A 98 22.79 4.54 -5.77
CA ALA A 98 22.71 3.84 -7.05
C ALA A 98 21.29 3.35 -7.38
N GLU A 99 20.55 2.84 -6.40
CA GLU A 99 19.14 2.46 -6.54
C GLU A 99 18.27 3.71 -6.80
N GLU A 100 18.54 4.82 -6.11
CA GLU A 100 17.80 6.08 -6.32
C GLU A 100 17.96 6.63 -7.73
N ILE A 101 19.19 6.61 -8.26
CA ILE A 101 19.48 7.08 -9.62
C ILE A 101 18.85 6.16 -10.66
N ALA A 102 18.96 4.84 -10.47
CA ALA A 102 18.48 3.86 -11.44
C ALA A 102 16.94 3.75 -11.45
N CYS A 103 16.31 3.87 -10.29
CA CYS A 103 14.86 3.76 -10.13
C CYS A 103 14.32 4.79 -9.12
N PRO A 104 14.08 6.05 -9.55
CA PRO A 104 13.70 7.16 -8.65
C PRO A 104 12.46 6.90 -7.77
N GLY A 105 11.51 6.10 -8.26
CA GLY A 105 10.32 5.70 -7.51
C GLY A 105 10.62 4.91 -6.23
N VAL A 106 11.81 4.32 -6.10
CA VAL A 106 12.27 3.68 -4.86
C VAL A 106 12.37 4.72 -3.74
N THR A 107 12.97 5.88 -4.01
CA THR A 107 13.06 6.98 -3.04
C THR A 107 11.70 7.56 -2.72
N VAL A 108 10.81 7.68 -3.72
CA VAL A 108 9.42 8.13 -3.50
C VAL A 108 8.70 7.15 -2.55
N SER A 109 8.79 5.85 -2.80
CA SER A 109 8.19 4.82 -1.94
C SER A 109 8.78 4.78 -0.53
N TYR A 110 10.05 5.14 -0.38
CA TYR A 110 10.69 5.29 0.92
C TYR A 110 10.15 6.52 1.67
N ALA A 111 10.08 7.67 1.00
CA ALA A 111 9.58 8.92 1.56
C ALA A 111 8.09 8.85 1.94
N ASP A 112 7.27 8.17 1.13
CA ASP A 112 5.85 7.94 1.39
C ASP A 112 5.60 6.91 2.51
N GLY A 113 6.66 6.28 3.03
CA GLY A 113 6.58 5.26 4.08
C GLY A 113 6.15 3.88 3.60
N ILE A 114 5.81 3.71 2.31
CA ILE A 114 5.42 2.41 1.72
C ILE A 114 6.53 1.36 1.94
N TYR A 115 7.78 1.73 1.69
CA TYR A 115 8.93 0.85 1.92
C TYR A 115 8.98 0.35 3.37
N GLY A 116 8.90 1.26 4.34
CA GLY A 116 8.95 0.89 5.74
C GLY A 116 7.74 0.06 6.17
N MET A 117 6.53 0.41 5.72
CA MET A 117 5.32 -0.37 6.00
C MET A 117 5.44 -1.81 5.48
N MET A 118 5.92 -2.01 4.25
CA MET A 118 6.12 -3.35 3.68
C MET A 118 7.08 -4.20 4.51
N GLY A 119 8.26 -3.65 4.82
CA GLY A 119 9.29 -4.40 5.53
C GLY A 119 8.94 -4.68 6.99
N PHE A 120 8.48 -3.65 7.71
CA PHE A 120 8.12 -3.79 9.12
C PHE A 120 6.85 -4.62 9.34
N THR A 121 5.84 -4.52 8.47
CA THR A 121 4.68 -5.42 8.54
C THR A 121 5.06 -6.85 8.20
N THR A 122 5.95 -7.08 7.22
CA THR A 122 6.45 -8.44 6.96
C THR A 122 7.19 -8.99 8.17
N LYS A 123 7.99 -8.17 8.87
CA LYS A 123 8.63 -8.58 10.11
C LYS A 123 7.62 -8.90 11.22
N ALA A 124 6.57 -8.08 11.38
CA ALA A 124 5.55 -8.28 12.41
C ALA A 124 4.69 -9.53 12.18
N VAL A 125 4.29 -9.78 10.94
CA VAL A 125 3.33 -10.85 10.58
C VAL A 125 4.02 -12.18 10.31
N GLU A 126 5.14 -12.15 9.59
CA GLU A 126 5.82 -13.34 9.07
C GLU A 126 7.13 -13.64 9.81
N ASN A 127 7.56 -12.76 10.72
CA ASN A 127 8.85 -12.82 11.40
C ASN A 127 10.06 -12.85 10.44
N VAL A 128 9.92 -12.25 9.25
CA VAL A 128 11.00 -12.18 8.24
C VAL A 128 11.59 -10.78 8.18
N ASP A 129 12.92 -10.70 8.32
CA ASP A 129 13.67 -9.46 8.05
C ASP A 129 14.17 -9.44 6.60
N LEU A 130 13.65 -8.47 5.84
CA LEU A 130 13.97 -8.29 4.43
C LEU A 130 14.21 -6.81 4.10
N LYS A 131 14.90 -6.57 2.98
CA LYS A 131 14.95 -5.27 2.33
C LYS A 131 13.83 -5.25 1.28
N PRO A 132 12.76 -4.44 1.40
CA PRO A 132 11.67 -4.47 0.42
C PRO A 132 12.14 -4.17 -1.01
N SER A 133 11.72 -5.02 -1.96
CA SER A 133 11.84 -4.76 -3.38
C SER A 133 10.67 -3.90 -3.87
N ILE A 134 10.92 -2.61 -4.03
CA ILE A 134 9.96 -1.66 -4.60
C ILE A 134 9.79 -1.90 -6.10
N THR A 135 10.82 -2.36 -6.79
CA THR A 135 10.72 -2.68 -8.22
C THR A 135 9.85 -3.92 -8.48
N TRP A 136 9.87 -4.93 -7.58
CA TRP A 136 8.90 -6.03 -7.58
C TRP A 136 7.48 -5.53 -7.36
N PHE A 137 7.31 -4.61 -6.41
CA PHE A 137 6.02 -3.96 -6.15
C PHE A 137 5.52 -3.20 -7.40
N PHE A 138 6.37 -2.43 -8.06
CA PHE A 138 6.04 -1.74 -9.32
C PHE A 138 5.64 -2.71 -10.43
N LYS A 139 6.39 -3.80 -10.60
CA LYS A 139 6.08 -4.85 -11.59
C LYS A 139 4.70 -5.46 -11.40
N ASN A 140 4.24 -5.54 -10.14
CA ASN A 140 2.96 -6.14 -9.79
C ASN A 140 1.82 -5.13 -9.68
N SER A 141 2.08 -3.84 -9.88
CA SER A 141 1.02 -2.83 -9.97
C SER A 141 0.10 -3.06 -11.18
N PRO A 142 -1.12 -2.47 -11.18
CA PRO A 142 -2.07 -2.65 -12.26
C PRO A 142 -1.49 -2.22 -13.62
N SER A 143 -1.82 -2.97 -14.67
CA SER A 143 -1.61 -2.60 -16.08
C SER A 143 -2.84 -1.95 -16.70
N LYS A 144 -4.01 -2.16 -16.10
CA LYS A 144 -5.26 -1.57 -16.55
C LYS A 144 -6.23 -1.41 -15.39
N ILE A 145 -6.96 -0.29 -15.38
CA ILE A 145 -8.18 -0.10 -14.58
C ILE A 145 -9.36 -0.16 -15.54
N GLU A 146 -10.32 -1.03 -15.27
CA GLU A 146 -11.49 -1.26 -16.10
C GLU A 146 -12.78 -1.10 -15.29
N PHE A 147 -13.66 -0.22 -15.76
CA PHE A 147 -15.00 -0.02 -15.23
C PHE A 147 -16.00 -0.84 -16.03
N THR A 148 -16.82 -1.63 -15.35
CA THR A 148 -17.82 -2.52 -15.95
C THR A 148 -19.21 -2.29 -15.36
N ASN A 149 -20.24 -2.81 -16.04
CA ASN A 149 -21.65 -2.76 -15.60
C ASN A 149 -22.14 -1.34 -15.27
N MET A 150 -21.93 -0.41 -16.20
CA MET A 150 -22.28 1.01 -16.03
C MET A 150 -23.74 1.33 -16.38
N ASP A 151 -24.61 0.32 -16.52
CA ASP A 151 -25.99 0.52 -16.97
C ASP A 151 -26.81 1.40 -16.01
N ASN A 152 -26.47 1.34 -14.71
CA ASN A 152 -27.11 2.15 -13.67
C ASN A 152 -26.48 3.54 -13.50
N ALA A 153 -25.35 3.82 -14.16
CA ALA A 153 -24.68 5.11 -14.08
C ALA A 153 -25.34 6.12 -15.04
N THR A 154 -25.42 7.37 -14.61
CA THR A 154 -25.84 8.49 -15.45
C THR A 154 -24.83 8.75 -16.58
N GLU A 155 -25.27 9.42 -17.65
CA GLU A 155 -24.37 9.84 -18.73
C GLU A 155 -23.28 10.82 -18.29
N ALA A 156 -23.45 11.48 -17.14
CA ALA A 156 -22.41 12.29 -16.52
C ALA A 156 -21.35 11.39 -15.88
N GLU A 157 -21.75 10.45 -15.02
CA GLU A 157 -20.85 9.50 -14.34
C GLU A 157 -20.09 8.60 -15.32
N LYS A 158 -20.74 8.14 -16.40
CA LYS A 158 -20.07 7.34 -17.45
C LYS A 158 -18.89 8.07 -18.11
N LYS A 159 -18.91 9.40 -18.15
CA LYS A 159 -17.78 10.20 -18.67
C LYS A 159 -16.61 10.26 -17.70
N GLU A 160 -16.84 9.92 -16.43
CA GLU A 160 -15.81 9.88 -15.40
C GLU A 160 -15.20 8.47 -15.26
N TYR A 161 -15.99 7.42 -15.52
CA TYR A 161 -15.55 6.03 -15.56
C TYR A 161 -14.80 5.67 -16.86
N VAL A 162 -13.64 6.29 -17.05
CA VAL A 162 -12.78 6.03 -18.20
C VAL A 162 -11.78 4.92 -17.87
N ASN A 163 -11.74 3.89 -18.70
CA ASN A 163 -10.73 2.83 -18.58
C ASN A 163 -9.32 3.41 -18.76
N ILE A 164 -8.40 3.02 -17.89
CA ILE A 164 -7.03 3.54 -17.86
C ILE A 164 -6.05 2.42 -18.17
N SER A 165 -5.15 2.65 -19.12
CA SER A 165 -3.99 1.80 -19.34
C SER A 165 -2.81 2.37 -18.56
N LEU A 166 -2.11 1.51 -17.83
CA LEU A 166 -1.01 1.89 -16.94
C LEU A 166 0.26 1.14 -17.34
N THR A 167 1.38 1.86 -17.35
CA THR A 167 2.69 1.29 -17.63
C THR A 167 3.47 1.20 -16.32
N GLN A 168 4.02 0.02 -16.01
CA GLN A 168 4.87 -0.14 -14.83
C GLN A 168 6.24 0.46 -15.12
N THR A 169 6.60 1.51 -14.39
CA THR A 169 7.86 2.24 -14.59
C THR A 169 8.58 2.46 -13.26
N CYS A 170 9.78 3.01 -13.34
CA CYS A 170 10.62 3.35 -12.20
C CYS A 170 10.34 4.74 -11.61
N VAL A 171 9.23 5.41 -11.96
CA VAL A 171 8.96 6.80 -11.54
C VAL A 171 8.02 6.92 -10.32
N GLY A 172 7.47 5.81 -9.83
CA GLY A 172 6.71 5.78 -8.57
C GLY A 172 5.18 5.90 -8.69
N GLU A 173 4.60 5.99 -9.89
CA GLU A 173 3.14 6.06 -10.09
C GLU A 173 2.38 4.88 -9.47
N ALA A 174 3.03 3.72 -9.36
CA ALA A 174 2.49 2.54 -8.71
C ALA A 174 2.16 2.73 -7.22
N ASN A 175 2.71 3.75 -6.54
CA ASN A 175 2.41 4.05 -5.14
C ASN A 175 0.92 4.35 -4.92
N ILE A 176 0.29 5.01 -5.90
CA ILE A 176 -1.15 5.32 -5.90
C ILE A 176 -1.97 4.02 -5.90
N TRP A 177 -1.46 2.97 -6.54
CA TRP A 177 -2.12 1.68 -6.71
C TRP A 177 -1.58 0.59 -5.77
N SER A 178 -1.04 1.01 -4.63
CA SER A 178 -0.29 0.15 -3.71
C SER A 178 -1.09 -1.06 -3.22
N SER A 179 -2.37 -0.86 -2.94
CA SER A 179 -3.28 -1.92 -2.51
C SER A 179 -3.36 -3.07 -3.51
N TYR A 180 -3.44 -2.76 -4.81
CA TYR A 180 -3.51 -3.77 -5.87
C TYR A 180 -2.16 -4.45 -6.12
N ALA A 181 -1.07 -3.67 -6.10
CA ALA A 181 0.27 -4.20 -6.26
C ALA A 181 0.62 -5.23 -5.17
N LEU A 182 0.31 -4.93 -3.91
CA LEU A 182 0.46 -5.87 -2.79
C LEU A 182 -0.48 -7.08 -2.93
N ALA A 183 -1.74 -6.87 -3.32
CA ALA A 183 -2.69 -7.96 -3.48
C ALA A 183 -2.21 -8.98 -4.52
N ARG A 184 -1.61 -8.52 -5.62
CA ARG A 184 -1.12 -9.38 -6.71
C ARG A 184 0.25 -9.98 -6.43
N GLY A 185 1.21 -9.16 -6.03
CA GLY A 185 2.63 -9.52 -5.95
C GLY A 185 3.15 -9.79 -4.55
N GLY A 186 2.49 -9.28 -3.52
CA GLY A 186 3.04 -9.24 -2.16
C GLY A 186 4.33 -8.42 -2.06
N VAL A 187 5.11 -8.70 -1.03
CA VAL A 187 6.41 -8.10 -0.73
C VAL A 187 7.50 -9.13 -1.04
N ALA A 188 8.51 -8.71 -1.81
CA ALA A 188 9.69 -9.53 -2.09
C ALA A 188 10.96 -8.89 -1.50
N ASP A 189 12.02 -9.70 -1.31
CA ASP A 189 13.32 -9.20 -0.88
C ASP A 189 14.10 -8.61 -2.08
N ALA A 190 14.68 -7.43 -1.90
CA ALA A 190 15.56 -6.78 -2.86
C ALA A 190 16.86 -7.55 -3.09
N GLY A 191 17.22 -8.47 -2.17
CA GLY A 191 18.26 -9.47 -2.39
C GLY A 191 17.90 -10.53 -3.44
N CYS A 192 16.69 -10.50 -4.01
CA CYS A 192 16.28 -11.34 -5.13
C CYS A 192 15.73 -10.54 -6.32
N TYR A 193 15.09 -9.40 -6.06
CA TYR A 193 14.60 -8.47 -7.08
C TYR A 193 15.16 -7.07 -6.78
N SER A 194 16.32 -6.75 -7.35
CA SER A 194 17.04 -5.50 -7.08
C SER A 194 16.19 -4.23 -7.32
N ASN A 195 16.43 -3.19 -6.51
CA ASN A 195 15.74 -1.90 -6.62
C ASN A 195 16.32 -0.98 -7.71
N ASP A 196 17.08 -1.52 -8.68
CA ASP A 196 17.70 -0.76 -9.77
C ASP A 196 16.83 -0.71 -11.04
N LYS A 197 15.94 -1.69 -11.25
CA LYS A 197 15.04 -1.76 -12.41
C LYS A 197 13.81 -2.60 -12.11
N VAL A 198 12.69 -2.27 -12.77
CA VAL A 198 11.49 -3.11 -12.76
C VAL A 198 11.82 -4.47 -13.41
N PRO A 199 11.60 -5.60 -12.71
CA PRO A 199 11.84 -6.93 -13.28
C PRO A 199 11.00 -7.18 -14.54
N VAL A 200 11.60 -7.80 -15.56
CA VAL A 200 10.87 -8.17 -16.80
C VAL A 200 10.08 -9.47 -16.64
N ASP A 201 10.57 -10.38 -15.78
CA ASP A 201 9.93 -11.64 -15.45
C ASP A 201 9.92 -11.85 -13.92
N ASN A 202 9.39 -13.00 -13.50
CA ASN A 202 9.26 -13.33 -12.08
C ASN A 202 10.49 -14.07 -11.52
N LYS A 203 11.59 -14.16 -12.26
CA LYS A 203 12.78 -14.90 -11.83
C LYS A 203 13.62 -14.03 -10.92
N CYS A 204 14.20 -14.67 -9.91
CA CYS A 204 15.21 -14.04 -9.07
C CYS A 204 16.37 -13.57 -9.96
N ASN A 205 16.76 -12.31 -9.82
CA ASN A 205 17.83 -11.70 -10.63
C ASN A 205 19.16 -11.57 -9.86
N VAL A 206 19.23 -12.13 -8.65
CA VAL A 206 20.41 -12.16 -7.80
C VAL A 206 20.70 -13.60 -7.37
N ASP A 207 21.96 -14.02 -7.53
CA ASP A 207 22.41 -15.37 -7.16
C ASP A 207 22.25 -15.63 -5.66
N GLY A 208 21.64 -16.76 -5.31
CA GLY A 208 21.34 -17.12 -3.92
C GLY A 208 20.16 -16.36 -3.30
N GLY A 209 19.52 -15.45 -4.04
CA GLY A 209 18.32 -14.75 -3.60
C GLY A 209 17.09 -15.67 -3.50
N SER A 210 16.16 -15.34 -2.59
CA SER A 210 14.89 -16.05 -2.45
C SER A 210 13.79 -15.35 -3.23
N SER A 211 13.16 -16.06 -4.18
CA SER A 211 11.98 -15.59 -4.92
C SER A 211 10.68 -15.65 -4.10
N LYS A 212 10.77 -15.96 -2.81
CA LYS A 212 9.61 -16.00 -1.93
C LYS A 212 9.03 -14.60 -1.77
N THR A 213 7.70 -14.54 -1.88
CA THR A 213 6.92 -13.34 -1.60
C THR A 213 6.12 -13.52 -0.31
N TYR A 214 5.87 -12.41 0.37
CA TYR A 214 5.16 -12.33 1.65
C TYR A 214 3.96 -11.40 1.50
N LEU A 215 2.97 -11.51 2.39
CA LEU A 215 1.80 -10.62 2.40
C LEU A 215 1.02 -10.58 1.06
N LYS A 216 1.15 -11.62 0.22
CA LYS A 216 0.39 -11.69 -1.03
C LYS A 216 -1.11 -11.76 -0.72
N GLY A 217 -1.90 -10.94 -1.40
CA GLY A 217 -3.33 -10.78 -1.13
C GLY A 217 -3.66 -9.71 -0.09
N TYR A 218 -2.66 -9.11 0.57
CA TYR A 218 -2.88 -7.97 1.46
C TYR A 218 -3.26 -6.73 0.67
N ARG A 219 -3.91 -5.78 1.36
CA ARG A 219 -4.33 -4.48 0.83
C ARG A 219 -3.86 -3.37 1.74
N VAL A 220 -3.69 -2.18 1.18
CA VAL A 220 -3.50 -0.95 1.97
C VAL A 220 -4.87 -0.43 2.35
N GLY A 221 -5.12 -0.28 3.66
CA GLY A 221 -6.33 0.33 4.19
C GLY A 221 -6.04 1.71 4.75
N LEU A 222 -6.88 2.68 4.42
CA LEU A 222 -6.85 4.02 5.00
C LEU A 222 -7.68 4.02 6.29
N TYR A 223 -7.29 4.87 7.24
CA TYR A 223 -8.00 5.08 8.48
C TYR A 223 -8.02 6.58 8.78
N TYR A 224 -8.98 7.00 9.60
CA TYR A 224 -9.22 8.40 9.93
C TYR A 224 -9.58 8.56 11.41
N ASP A 225 -9.34 9.75 11.96
CA ASP A 225 -9.63 10.13 13.36
C ASP A 225 -9.23 9.07 14.41
N ALA A 226 -8.04 8.47 14.25
CA ALA A 226 -7.55 7.45 15.18
C ALA A 226 -6.98 8.10 16.45
N ASP A 227 -7.69 7.89 17.57
CA ASP A 227 -7.14 8.13 18.90
C ASP A 227 -6.09 7.07 19.29
N VAL A 228 -5.48 7.23 20.47
CA VAL A 228 -4.45 6.31 20.97
C VAL A 228 -4.94 4.87 21.04
N ALA A 229 -6.18 4.65 21.46
CA ALA A 229 -6.76 3.30 21.56
C ALA A 229 -6.92 2.67 20.16
N THR A 230 -7.43 3.45 19.20
CA THR A 230 -7.58 3.03 17.80
C THR A 230 -6.22 2.75 17.17
N MET A 231 -5.21 3.57 17.45
CA MET A 231 -3.85 3.36 16.95
C MET A 231 -3.23 2.06 17.51
N LYS A 232 -3.38 1.81 18.81
CA LYS A 232 -2.95 0.54 19.42
C LYS A 232 -3.61 -0.66 18.76
N LYS A 233 -4.91 -0.58 18.45
CA LYS A 233 -5.63 -1.63 17.70
C LYS A 233 -5.05 -1.83 16.29
N LEU A 234 -4.80 -0.75 15.55
CA LEU A 234 -4.22 -0.85 14.20
C LEU A 234 -2.86 -1.54 14.24
N VAL A 235 -1.94 -1.10 15.10
CA VAL A 235 -0.59 -1.65 15.18
C VAL A 235 -0.63 -3.12 15.63
N SER A 236 -1.40 -3.44 16.68
CA SER A 236 -1.50 -4.81 17.20
C SER A 236 -2.15 -5.80 16.23
N ARG A 237 -2.96 -5.36 15.26
CA ARG A 237 -3.61 -6.22 14.25
C ARG A 237 -2.84 -6.27 12.92
N PHE A 238 -2.18 -5.19 12.51
CA PHE A 238 -1.61 -5.07 11.17
C PHE A 238 -0.09 -4.90 11.13
N GLY A 239 0.58 -4.79 12.28
CA GLY A 239 2.01 -4.53 12.31
C GLY A 239 2.31 -3.04 12.18
N ALA A 240 3.01 -2.65 11.12
CA ALA A 240 3.40 -1.26 10.92
C ALA A 240 2.24 -0.42 10.35
N VAL A 241 2.02 0.76 10.93
CA VAL A 241 0.95 1.68 10.54
C VAL A 241 1.57 3.02 10.13
N GLY A 242 1.37 3.40 8.87
CA GLY A 242 1.78 4.71 8.36
C GLY A 242 0.84 5.79 8.88
N THR A 243 1.42 6.91 9.30
CA THR A 243 0.68 8.08 9.80
C THR A 243 1.09 9.32 9.02
N TYR A 244 0.12 10.19 8.77
CA TYR A 244 0.42 11.48 8.19
C TYR A 244 1.24 12.31 9.19
N LYS A 245 2.45 12.74 8.78
CA LYS A 245 3.43 13.55 9.53
C LYS A 245 4.18 12.90 10.68
N LEU A 246 3.68 11.84 11.35
CA LEU A 246 4.44 11.18 12.43
C LEU A 246 5.33 10.02 11.92
N GLY A 247 5.19 9.63 10.66
CA GLY A 247 5.95 8.53 10.07
C GLY A 247 5.27 7.18 10.31
N ILE A 248 6.05 6.14 10.55
CA ILE A 248 5.54 4.77 10.71
C ILE A 248 5.58 4.37 12.19
N ILE A 249 4.44 3.93 12.72
CA ILE A 249 4.31 3.41 14.07
C ILE A 249 4.40 1.88 14.01
N ILE A 250 5.28 1.29 14.82
CA ILE A 250 5.54 -0.17 14.86
C ILE A 250 5.27 -0.80 16.24
N GLY A 251 4.90 0.03 17.21
CA GLY A 251 4.75 -0.36 18.61
C GLY A 251 4.32 0.80 19.48
N TRP A 252 4.17 0.51 20.76
CA TRP A 252 3.84 1.46 21.82
C TRP A 252 4.76 1.24 23.01
N GLU A 253 5.09 2.31 23.71
CA GLU A 253 5.78 2.27 24.99
C GLU A 253 5.18 3.35 25.88
N LYS A 254 4.77 2.94 27.08
CA LYS A 254 4.41 3.88 28.14
C LYS A 254 5.69 4.44 28.72
N LYS A 255 5.81 5.76 28.73
CA LYS A 255 6.84 6.42 29.51
C LYS A 255 6.41 6.42 30.96
N ASP A 256 7.29 5.98 31.84
CA ASP A 256 7.14 6.26 33.26
C ASP A 256 7.41 7.77 33.46
N ASP A 257 6.46 8.47 34.09
CA ASP A 257 6.59 9.88 34.49
C ASP A 257 7.51 10.03 35.72
#